data_AF-A0A7Y0Z0R0-F1
#
_entry.id   AF-A0A7Y0Z0R0-F1
#
_cell.length_a   1.000
_cell.length_b   1.000
_cell.length_c   1.000
_cell.angle_alpha   90.00
_cell.angle_beta   90.00
_cell.angle_gamma   90.00
#
_symmetry.space_group_name_H-M   'P 1'
#
loop_
_entity.id
_entity.type
_entity.pdbx_description
1 polymer ?
#
loop_
_entity_poly.entity_id
_entity_poly.type
_entity_poly.pdbx_seq_one_letter_code
_entity_poly.pdbx_strand_id
1 'polypeptide(L)'
;MRAEDMLPDDKNQVQRNGVMIRKGSVGAFLINARVWTAPTSTPAARSAAEQDLIDSLPALRALGLFEVLAIRDGALQRLVDAH
;
A
#
# COMPACT_ATOMS: atom_id res chain seq x y z
N MET A 1 12.14 -14.88 8.90
CA MET A 1 12.63 -13.97 7.84
C MET A 1 12.92 -12.63 8.47
N ARG A 2 14.08 -12.06 8.15
CA ARG A 2 14.43 -10.67 8.38
C ARG A 2 14.00 -9.82 7.18
N ALA A 3 13.99 -8.50 7.30
CA ALA A 3 13.56 -7.62 6.21
C ALA A 3 14.48 -7.75 4.99
N GLU A 4 15.78 -7.88 5.24
CA GLU A 4 16.82 -8.08 4.24
C GLU A 4 16.70 -9.42 3.50
N ASP A 5 16.07 -10.45 4.10
CA ASP A 5 15.79 -11.72 3.42
C ASP A 5 14.74 -11.53 2.31
N MET A 6 13.84 -10.56 2.47
CA MET A 6 12.79 -10.25 1.50
C MET A 6 13.28 -9.25 0.44
N LEU A 7 14.03 -8.24 0.88
CA LEU A 7 14.61 -7.22 0.01
C LEU A 7 15.97 -6.81 0.57
N PRO A 8 17.08 -7.24 -0.06
CA PRO A 8 18.43 -6.89 0.38
C PRO A 8 18.63 -5.37 0.50
N ASP A 9 19.52 -4.95 1.40
CA ASP A 9 19.70 -3.52 1.70
C ASP A 9 20.21 -2.69 0.52
N ASP A 10 20.94 -3.31 -0.42
CA ASP A 10 21.42 -2.67 -1.64
C ASP A 10 20.34 -2.59 -2.74
N LYS A 11 19.13 -3.10 -2.50
CA LYS A 11 18.01 -3.11 -3.45
C LYS A 11 16.85 -2.26 -2.95
N ASN A 12 16.28 -1.46 -3.86
CA ASN A 12 15.06 -0.69 -3.61
C ASN A 12 13.79 -1.39 -4.09
N GLN A 13 13.94 -2.46 -4.87
CA GLN A 13 12.84 -3.22 -5.43
C GLN A 13 13.19 -4.69 -5.65
N VAL A 14 12.18 -5.55 -5.62
CA VAL A 14 12.29 -7.00 -5.90
C VAL A 14 11.08 -7.46 -6.72
N GLN A 15 11.32 -8.33 -7.69
CA GLN A 15 10.24 -8.94 -8.47
C GLN A 15 9.77 -10.21 -7.76
N ARG A 16 8.46 -10.32 -7.53
CA ARG A 16 7.84 -11.50 -6.93
C ARG A 16 6.55 -11.82 -7.67
N ASN A 17 6.42 -13.05 -8.16
CA ASN A 17 5.25 -13.50 -8.93
C ASN A 17 4.89 -12.54 -10.09
N GLY A 18 5.90 -12.00 -10.78
CA GLY A 18 5.72 -11.03 -11.87
C GLY A 18 5.44 -9.58 -11.43
N VAL A 19 5.17 -9.34 -10.15
CA VAL A 19 4.90 -8.00 -9.60
C VAL A 19 6.18 -7.35 -9.08
N MET A 20 6.38 -6.08 -9.42
CA MET A 20 7.46 -5.28 -8.87
C MET A 20 7.06 -4.68 -7.53
N ILE A 21 7.80 -5.02 -6.46
CA ILE A 21 7.55 -4.53 -5.10
C ILE A 21 8.69 -3.61 -4.70
N ARG A 22 8.37 -2.41 -4.16
CA ARG A 22 9.36 -1.44 -3.67
C ARG A 22 9.48 -1.51 -2.15
N LYS A 23 10.67 -1.23 -1.60
CA LYS A 23 10.96 -1.24 -0.14
C LYS A 23 9.94 -0.42 0.67
N GLY A 24 9.51 0.72 0.10
CA GLY A 24 8.60 1.65 0.73
C GLY A 24 7.11 1.39 0.53
N SER A 25 6.70 0.34 -0.20
CA SER A 25 5.28 0.16 -0.61
C SER A 25 4.32 0.12 0.58
N VAL A 26 4.64 -0.61 1.66
CA VAL A 26 3.79 -0.67 2.85
C VAL A 26 3.73 0.67 3.57
N GLY A 27 4.86 1.35 3.72
CA GLY A 27 4.92 2.67 4.37
C GLY A 27 4.13 3.74 3.59
N ALA A 28 4.28 3.75 2.26
CA ALA A 28 3.55 4.65 1.37
C ALA A 28 2.03 4.40 1.46
N PHE A 29 1.60 3.13 1.47
CA PHE A 29 0.19 2.79 1.68
C PHE A 29 -0.36 3.34 3.00
N LEU A 30 0.37 3.18 4.11
CA LEU A 30 -0.06 3.69 5.42
C LEU A 30 -0.15 5.23 5.45
N ILE A 31 0.77 5.93 4.79
CA ILE A 31 0.75 7.39 4.69
C ILE A 31 -0.44 7.85 3.86
N ASN A 32 -0.63 7.28 2.67
CA ASN A 32 -1.73 7.64 1.78
C ASN A 32 -3.09 7.26 2.37
N ALA A 33 -3.19 6.14 3.08
CA ALA A 33 -4.41 5.77 3.83
C ALA A 33 -4.79 6.83 4.87
N ARG A 34 -3.81 7.38 5.61
CA ARG A 34 -4.06 8.46 6.59
C ARG A 34 -4.49 9.75 5.91
N VAL A 35 -3.84 10.14 4.81
CA VAL A 35 -4.24 11.32 4.03
C VAL A 35 -5.64 11.14 3.47
N TRP A 36 -5.93 9.98 2.87
CA TRP A 36 -7.21 9.72 2.25
C TRP A 36 -8.35 9.66 3.26
N THR A 37 -8.14 9.09 4.45
CA THR A 37 -9.18 8.99 5.49
C THR A 37 -9.35 10.26 6.33
N ALA A 38 -8.36 11.17 6.35
CA ALA A 38 -8.40 12.36 7.19
C ALA A 38 -9.47 13.37 6.72
N PRO A 39 -10.36 13.84 7.62
CA PRO A 39 -11.36 14.87 7.30
C PRO A 39 -10.76 16.22 6.93
N THR A 40 -9.52 16.47 7.36
CA THR A 40 -8.79 17.72 7.13
C THR A 40 -8.06 17.76 5.79
N SER A 41 -8.02 16.64 5.06
CA SER A 41 -7.34 16.58 3.77
C SER A 41 -8.07 17.40 2.72
N THR A 42 -7.32 18.16 1.94
CA THR A 42 -7.88 18.88 0.79
C THR A 42 -8.37 17.88 -0.26
N PRO A 43 -9.34 18.26 -1.11
CA PRO A 43 -9.82 17.39 -2.19
C PRO A 43 -8.68 16.88 -3.09
N ALA A 44 -7.72 17.76 -3.44
CA ALA A 44 -6.57 17.40 -4.26
C ALA A 44 -5.66 16.36 -3.59
N ALA A 45 -5.37 16.54 -2.29
CA ALA A 45 -4.55 15.58 -1.54
C ALA A 45 -5.26 14.23 -1.40
N ARG A 46 -6.58 14.25 -1.19
CA ARG A 46 -7.38 13.02 -1.12
C ARG A 46 -7.37 12.27 -2.45
N SER A 47 -7.57 12.95 -3.59
CA SER A 47 -7.52 12.31 -4.91
C SER A 47 -6.13 11.74 -5.23
N ALA A 48 -5.05 12.46 -4.91
CA ALA A 48 -3.70 11.94 -5.13
C ALA A 48 -3.42 10.69 -4.27
N ALA A 49 -3.83 10.71 -3.00
CA ALA A 49 -3.69 9.57 -2.11
C ALA A 49 -4.54 8.36 -2.56
N GLU A 50 -5.74 8.59 -3.11
CA GLU A 50 -6.58 7.52 -3.67
C GLU A 50 -5.88 6.79 -4.81
N GLN A 51 -5.30 7.56 -5.75
CA GLN A 51 -4.58 6.98 -6.88
C GLN A 51 -3.37 6.16 -6.42
N ASP A 52 -2.55 6.73 -5.52
CA ASP A 52 -1.40 6.01 -4.96
C ASP A 52 -1.81 4.75 -4.18
N LEU A 53 -2.95 4.78 -3.48
CA LEU A 53 -3.50 3.61 -2.79
C LEU A 53 -3.82 2.51 -3.80
N ILE A 54 -4.57 2.83 -4.86
CA ILE A 54 -4.96 1.89 -5.92
C ILE A 54 -3.72 1.30 -6.62
N ASP A 55 -2.77 2.16 -7.01
CA ASP A 55 -1.55 1.75 -7.72
C ASP A 55 -0.67 0.83 -6.85
N SER A 56 -0.76 0.94 -5.53
CA SER A 56 0.00 0.09 -4.60
C SER A 56 -0.61 -1.31 -4.38
N LEU A 57 -1.90 -1.51 -4.65
CA LEU A 57 -2.62 -2.74 -4.30
C LEU A 57 -2.00 -4.01 -4.89
N PRO A 58 -1.54 -4.06 -6.16
CA PRO A 58 -0.91 -5.26 -6.70
C PRO A 58 0.32 -5.71 -5.88
N ALA A 59 1.16 -4.76 -5.47
CA ALA A 59 2.33 -5.05 -4.65
C ALA A 59 1.94 -5.53 -3.24
N LEU A 60 0.95 -4.90 -2.61
CA LEU A 60 0.49 -5.28 -1.26
C LEU A 60 -0.20 -6.65 -1.25
N ARG A 61 -0.92 -7.00 -2.31
CA ARG A 61 -1.50 -8.34 -2.52
C ARG A 61 -0.42 -9.38 -2.74
N ALA A 62 0.58 -9.09 -3.58
CA ALA A 62 1.72 -9.98 -3.78
C ALA A 62 2.55 -10.21 -2.50
N LEU A 63 2.50 -9.25 -1.56
CA LEU A 63 3.08 -9.38 -0.22
C LEU A 63 2.23 -10.20 0.75
N GLY A 64 0.95 -10.46 0.45
CA GLY A 64 0.02 -11.10 1.37
C GLY A 64 -0.40 -10.20 2.54
N LEU A 65 -0.27 -8.87 2.41
CA LEU A 65 -0.54 -7.95 3.54
C LEU A 65 -1.97 -8.14 4.09
N PHE A 66 -2.95 -8.27 3.19
CA PHE A 66 -4.37 -8.39 3.52
C PHE A 66 -4.79 -9.81 3.91
N GLU A 67 -3.90 -10.81 3.82
CA GLU A 67 -4.13 -12.16 4.34
C GLU A 67 -3.89 -12.23 5.86
N VAL A 68 -3.10 -11.28 6.39
CA VAL A 68 -2.72 -11.22 7.81
C VAL A 68 -3.40 -10.06 8.54
N LEU A 69 -3.60 -8.93 7.86
CA LEU A 69 -4.15 -7.71 8.45
C LEU A 69 -5.43 -7.25 7.75
N ALA A 70 -6.43 -6.87 8.53
CA ALA A 70 -7.65 -6.24 8.03
C ALA A 70 -7.58 -4.71 8.10
N ILE A 71 -8.17 -4.02 7.13
CA ILE A 71 -8.30 -2.56 7.15
C ILE A 71 -9.42 -2.18 8.11
N ARG A 72 -9.13 -1.25 9.04
CA ARG A 72 -10.09 -0.82 10.07
C ARG A 72 -11.08 0.23 9.58
N ASP A 73 -10.65 1.12 8.70
CA ASP A 73 -11.53 2.15 8.14
C ASP A 73 -12.44 1.53 7.07
N GLY A 74 -13.76 1.60 7.28
CA GLY A 74 -14.72 0.94 6.42
C GLY A 74 -14.82 1.53 5.01
N ALA A 75 -14.52 2.82 4.83
CA ALA A 75 -14.49 3.42 3.50
C ALA A 75 -13.25 2.99 2.73
N LEU A 76 -12.11 2.91 3.41
CA LEU A 76 -10.86 2.44 2.83
C LEU A 76 -10.93 0.95 2.49
N GLN A 77 -11.53 0.13 3.35
CA GLN A 77 -11.76 -1.30 3.05
C GLN A 77 -12.58 -1.45 1.75
N ARG A 78 -13.69 -0.71 1.62
CA ARG A 78 -14.50 -0.72 0.39
C ARG A 78 -13.72 -0.28 -0.85
N LEU A 79 -12.85 0.72 -0.72
CA LEU A 79 -11.99 1.15 -1.84
C LEU A 79 -11.06 0.01 -2.29
N VAL A 80 -10.43 -0.68 -1.33
CA VAL A 80 -9.50 -1.79 -1.60
C VAL A 80 -10.21 -3.01 -2.18
N ASP A 81 -11.43 -3.31 -1.72
CA ASP A 81 -12.23 -4.43 -2.22
C ASP A 81 -12.77 -4.19 -3.64
N ALA A 82 -12.91 -2.94 -4.05
CA ALA A 82 -13.42 -2.56 -5.37
C ALA A 82 -12.37 -2.59 -6.49
N HIS A 83 -11.08 -2.67 -6.14
CA HIS A 83 -9.93 -2.69 -7.07
C HIS A 83 -9.19 -4.03 -6.97
#